data_AF-A0A0B8T6B4-F1
#
_entry.id   AF-A0A0B8T6B4-F1
#
_cell.length_a   1.000
_cell.length_b   1.000
_cell.length_c   1.000
_cell.angle_alpha   90.00
_cell.angle_beta   90.00
_cell.angle_gamma   90.00
#
_symmetry.space_group_name_H-M   'P 1'
#
loop_
_entity.id
_entity.type
_entity.pdbx_description
1 polymer ?
#
loop_
_entity_poly.entity_id
_entity_poly.type
_entity_poly.pdbx_seq_one_letter_code
_entity_poly.pdbx_strand_id
1 'polypeptide(L)'
;MRRYAIYKGLERPLVYRGFKGKFIGWGIGSLVIGLVGGGLLGALSSMYLGAVVTLAIIAGGLTFTFQRQKGGLHVKMRSTALFVHQAKLKHYGKTTSRNL
;
A
#
# COMPACT_ATOMS: atom_id res chain seq x y z
N MET A 1 -19.36 -20.04 -26.58
CA MET A 1 -18.91 -20.45 -25.23
C MET A 1 -18.77 -19.21 -24.36
N ARG A 2 -19.56 -19.05 -23.28
CA ARG A 2 -19.45 -17.90 -22.36
C ARG A 2 -18.27 -18.12 -21.41
N ARG A 3 -17.25 -17.24 -21.47
CA ARG A 3 -16.12 -17.23 -20.52
C ARG A 3 -16.48 -16.34 -19.34
N TYR A 4 -16.47 -16.90 -18.13
CA TYR A 4 -16.58 -16.14 -16.90
C TYR A 4 -15.17 -15.73 -16.45
N ALA A 5 -15.01 -14.50 -15.97
CA ALA A 5 -13.74 -14.06 -15.38
C ALA A 5 -13.52 -14.83 -14.08
N ILE A 6 -12.68 -15.87 -14.14
CA ILE A 6 -12.26 -16.62 -12.95
C ILE A 6 -11.41 -15.67 -12.13
N TYR A 7 -11.86 -15.40 -10.91
CA TYR A 7 -11.09 -14.62 -9.94
C TYR A 7 -9.79 -15.37 -9.65
N LYS A 8 -8.68 -14.85 -10.16
CA LYS A 8 -7.35 -15.28 -9.72
C LYS A 8 -7.18 -14.69 -8.33
N GLY A 9 -7.03 -15.54 -7.32
CA GLY A 9 -6.89 -15.11 -5.92
C GLY A 9 -5.92 -13.94 -5.78
N LEU A 10 -6.16 -13.05 -4.83
CA LEU A 10 -5.37 -11.84 -4.63
C LEU A 10 -3.88 -12.18 -4.54
N GLU A 11 -3.08 -11.72 -5.51
CA GLU A 11 -1.65 -12.00 -5.56
C GLU A 11 -0.98 -11.53 -4.26
N ARG A 12 -0.06 -12.35 -3.72
CA ARG A 12 0.63 -12.03 -2.49
C ARG A 12 1.48 -10.77 -2.72
N PRO A 13 1.31 -9.70 -1.91
CA PRO A 13 2.09 -8.48 -2.12
C PRO A 13 3.58 -8.75 -1.89
N LEU A 14 4.43 -8.07 -2.66
CA LEU A 14 5.89 -8.16 -2.53
C LEU A 14 6.31 -7.78 -1.10
N VAL A 15 6.99 -8.70 -0.41
CA VAL A 15 7.54 -8.48 0.94
C VAL A 15 9.05 -8.72 0.91
N TYR A 16 9.83 -7.73 1.33
CA TYR A 16 11.28 -7.83 1.41
C TYR A 16 11.77 -7.37 2.78
N ARG A 17 12.43 -8.27 3.52
CA ARG A 17 13.02 -8.00 4.85
C ARG A 17 12.08 -7.25 5.82
N GLY A 18 10.80 -7.62 5.81
CA GLY A 18 9.77 -7.02 6.67
C GLY A 18 9.04 -5.81 6.06
N PHE A 19 9.55 -5.22 4.98
CA PHE A 19 8.89 -4.14 4.24
C PHE A 19 7.96 -4.67 3.15
N LYS A 20 6.81 -4.01 2.95
CA LYS A 20 5.77 -4.45 1.99
C LYS A 20 5.55 -3.41 0.89
N GLY A 21 5.60 -3.85 -0.37
CA GLY A 21 5.24 -3.07 -1.55
C GLY A 21 5.88 -1.67 -1.58
N LYS A 22 5.05 -0.62 -1.68
CA LYS A 22 5.45 0.80 -1.76
C LYS A 22 6.38 1.25 -0.63
N PHE A 23 6.31 0.65 0.56
CA PHE A 23 7.17 1.02 1.69
C PHE A 23 8.64 0.66 1.47
N ILE A 24 8.94 -0.33 0.61
CA ILE A 24 10.32 -0.65 0.22
C ILE A 24 10.95 0.57 -0.49
N GLY A 25 10.19 1.23 -1.36
CA GLY A 25 10.62 2.45 -2.04
C GLY A 25 10.89 3.60 -1.09
N TRP A 26 10.04 3.80 -0.08
CA TRP A 26 10.28 4.82 0.97
C TRP A 26 11.53 4.53 1.80
N GLY A 27 11.77 3.26 2.14
CA GLY A 27 12.99 2.85 2.85
C GLY A 27 14.27 3.07 2.04
N ILE A 28 14.26 2.73 0.75
CA ILE A 28 15.39 3.02 -0.15
C ILE A 28 15.56 4.54 -0.30
N GLY A 29 14.46 5.28 -0.43
CA GLY A 29 14.47 6.74 -0.48
C GLY A 29 15.14 7.37 0.74
N SER A 30 14.85 6.89 1.95
CA SER A 30 15.51 7.43 3.15
C SER A 30 17.00 7.11 3.21
N LEU A 31 17.43 5.97 2.68
CA LEU A 31 18.86 5.63 2.55
C LEU A 31 19.57 6.59 1.60
N VAL A 32 19.01 6.81 0.41
CA VAL A 32 19.62 7.70 -0.60
C VAL A 32 19.64 9.15 -0.12
N ILE A 33 18.53 9.65 0.44
CA ILE A 33 18.45 11.01 0.97
C ILE A 33 19.42 11.22 2.13
N GLY A 34 19.52 10.24 3.04
CA GLY A 34 20.47 10.30 4.15
C GLY A 34 21.91 10.37 3.67
N LEU A 35 22.29 9.54 2.71
CA LEU A 35 23.66 9.49 2.18
C LEU A 35 24.03 10.78 1.43
N VAL A 36 23.16 11.25 0.53
CA VAL A 36 23.42 12.47 -0.26
C VAL A 36 23.38 13.71 0.62
N GLY A 37 22.35 13.85 1.46
CA GLY A 37 22.18 15.00 2.34
C GLY A 37 23.26 15.08 3.41
N GLY A 38 23.55 13.96 4.08
CA GLY A 38 24.60 13.91 5.09
C GLY A 38 26.01 14.02 4.50
N GLY A 39 26.25 13.48 3.31
CA GLY A 39 27.50 13.68 2.57
C GLY A 39 27.72 15.15 2.20
N LEU A 40 26.68 15.83 1.70
CA LEU A 40 26.74 17.26 1.35
C LEU A 40 26.96 18.13 2.59
N LEU A 41 26.22 17.88 3.68
CA LEU A 41 26.41 18.55 4.97
C LEU A 41 27.81 18.29 5.55
N GLY A 42 28.31 17.06 5.40
CA GLY A 42 29.65 16.68 5.80
C GLY A 42 30.72 17.46 5.07
N ALA A 43 30.54 17.64 3.76
CA ALA A 43 31.45 18.39 2.90
C ALA A 43 31.45 19.90 3.18
N LEU A 44 30.28 20.48 3.52
CA LEU A 44 30.13 21.92 3.74
C LEU A 44 30.47 22.37 5.17
N SER A 45 30.26 21.51 6.17
CA SER A 45 30.41 21.87 7.58
C SER A 45 31.51 21.06 8.27
N SER A 46 31.26 19.78 8.50
CA SER A 46 32.27 18.85 9.05
C SER A 46 31.82 17.41 8.86
N MET A 47 32.78 16.52 8.61
CA MET A 47 32.51 15.10 8.38
C MET A 47 31.77 14.43 9.55
N TYR A 48 32.06 14.85 10.79
CA TYR A 48 31.38 14.33 11.98
C TYR A 48 29.89 14.71 12.00
N LEU A 49 29.56 15.98 11.74
CA LEU A 49 28.16 16.41 11.65
C LEU A 49 27.44 15.71 10.49
N GLY A 50 28.09 15.58 9.34
CA GLY A 50 27.55 14.84 8.20
C GLY A 50 27.22 13.39 8.54
N ALA A 51 28.11 12.70 9.26
CA ALA A 51 27.90 11.32 9.71
C ALA A 51 26.71 11.19 10.68
N VAL A 52 26.64 12.07 11.69
CA VAL A 52 25.53 12.07 12.67
C VAL A 52 24.19 12.32 11.96
N VAL A 53 24.14 13.29 11.05
CA VAL A 53 22.92 13.59 10.29
C VAL A 53 22.53 12.42 9.38
N THR A 54 23.49 11.79 8.71
CA THR A 54 23.24 10.60 7.88
C THR A 54 22.58 9.49 8.70
N LEU A 55 23.15 9.17 9.87
CA LEU A 55 22.60 8.16 10.77
C LEU A 55 21.20 8.51 11.25
N ALA A 56 20.98 9.78 11.63
CA ALA A 56 19.68 10.26 12.09
C ALA A 56 18.61 10.15 11.00
N ILE A 57 18.93 10.54 9.75
CA ILE A 57 17.99 10.47 8.62
C ILE A 57 17.66 9.01 8.28
N ILE A 58 18.66 8.13 8.24
CA ILE A 58 18.44 6.73 7.90
C ILE A 58 17.61 6.04 9.00
N ALA A 59 18.00 6.19 10.26
CA ALA A 59 17.29 5.60 11.38
C ALA A 59 15.87 6.16 11.50
N GLY A 60 15.72 7.48 11.43
CA GLY A 60 14.43 8.18 11.45
C GLY A 60 13.52 7.80 10.28
N GLY A 61 14.07 7.76 9.06
CA GLY A 61 13.31 7.40 7.86
C GLY A 61 12.84 5.94 7.85
N LEU A 62 13.69 5.01 8.28
CA LEU A 62 13.31 3.60 8.40
C LEU A 62 12.29 3.37 9.51
N THR A 63 12.48 3.97 10.69
CA THR A 63 11.52 3.87 11.81
C THR A 63 10.16 4.47 11.44
N PHE A 64 10.15 5.65 10.81
CA PHE A 64 8.93 6.27 10.29
C PHE A 64 8.21 5.37 9.27
N THR A 65 8.96 4.80 8.33
CA THR A 65 8.40 3.91 7.31
C THR A 65 7.83 2.65 7.94
N PHE A 66 8.51 2.06 8.92
CA PHE A 66 8.02 0.92 9.69
C PHE A 66 6.72 1.22 10.43
N GLN A 67 6.64 2.38 11.09
CA GLN A 67 5.41 2.80 11.78
C GLN A 67 4.25 3.00 10.81
N ARG A 68 4.49 3.67 9.68
CA ARG A 68 3.48 3.89 8.63
C ARG A 68 2.99 2.60 8.01
N GLN A 69 3.87 1.61 7.85
CA GLN A 69 3.52 0.31 7.31
C GLN A 69 2.53 -0.47 8.18
N LYS A 70 2.51 -0.24 9.50
CA LYS A 70 1.52 -0.87 10.40
C LYS A 70 0.08 -0.46 10.07
N GLY A 71 -0.12 0.72 9.46
CA GLY A 71 -1.43 1.21 9.02
C GLY A 71 -2.00 0.51 7.77
N GLY A 72 -1.24 -0.39 7.15
CA GLY A 72 -1.65 -1.14 5.97
C GLY A 72 -1.06 -0.59 4.66
N LEU A 73 -1.10 -1.43 3.62
CA LEU A 73 -0.49 -1.12 2.31
C LEU A 73 -1.36 -0.22 1.43
N HIS A 74 -2.66 -0.19 1.71
CA HIS A 74 -3.63 0.57 0.92
C HIS A 74 -4.44 1.46 1.84
N VAL A 75 -4.54 2.74 1.48
CA VAL A 75 -5.46 3.66 2.15
C VAL A 75 -6.87 3.24 1.74
N LYS A 76 -7.63 2.70 2.69
CA LYS A 76 -9.05 2.42 2.46
C LYS A 76 -9.77 3.76 2.48
N MET A 77 -10.26 4.22 1.33
CA MET A 77 -11.24 5.31 1.29
C MET A 77 -12.49 4.83 2.03
N ARG A 78 -12.69 5.34 3.26
CA ARG A 78 -13.92 5.19 4.01
C ARG A 78 -14.85 6.30 3.52
N SER A 79 -15.64 6.04 2.48
CA SER A 79 -16.73 6.94 2.13
C SER A 79 -17.86 6.76 3.13
N THR A 80 -18.27 7.83 3.82
CA THR A 80 -19.47 7.88 4.67
C THR A 80 -20.73 7.95 3.80
N ALA A 81 -20.89 6.99 2.87
CA ALA A 81 -22.02 6.92 1.97
C ALA A 81 -22.78 5.61 2.22
N LEU A 82 -24.11 5.71 2.30
CA LEU A 82 -25.01 4.56 2.35
C LEU A 82 -25.04 3.90 0.96
N PHE A 83 -24.40 2.74 0.82
CA PHE A 83 -24.48 1.94 -0.40
C PHE A 83 -25.75 1.08 -0.38
N VAL A 84 -26.82 1.55 -1.03
CA VAL A 84 -28.03 0.74 -1.26
C VAL A 84 -27.84 -0.10 -2.52
N HIS A 85 -27.56 -1.39 -2.34
CA HIS A 85 -27.53 -2.34 -3.46
C HIS A 85 -28.96 -2.73 -3.84
N GLN A 86 -29.38 -2.33 -5.04
CA GLN A 86 -30.67 -2.74 -5.61
C GLN A 86 -30.65 -4.24 -5.89
N ALA A 87 -31.36 -5.03 -5.08
CA ALA A 87 -31.54 -6.46 -5.34
C ALA A 87 -32.48 -6.65 -6.53
N LYS A 88 -31.92 -6.79 -7.74
CA LYS A 88 -32.69 -7.24 -8.91
C LYS A 88 -32.94 -8.75 -8.81
N LEU A 89 -33.86 -9.15 -7.94
CA LEU A 89 -34.41 -10.50 -7.92
C LEU A 89 -35.39 -10.62 -9.09
N LYS A 90 -34.95 -11.25 -10.17
CA LYS A 90 -35.83 -11.59 -11.30
C LYS A 90 -36.77 -12.70 -10.84
N HIS A 91 -38.01 -12.37 -10.51
CA HIS A 91 -39.05 -13.36 -10.23
C HIS A 91 -39.29 -14.22 -11.49
N TYR A 92 -38.85 -15.47 -11.44
CA TYR A 92 -39.18 -16.47 -12.44
C TYR A 92 -40.56 -17.04 -12.09
N GLY A 93 -41.61 -16.35 -12.52
CA GLY A 93 -42.98 -16.83 -12.38
C GLY A 93 -43.15 -18.14 -13.14
N LYS A 94 -43.50 -19.21 -12.44
CA LYS A 94 -43.94 -20.46 -13.09
C LYS A 94 -45.31 -20.20 -13.70
N THR A 95 -45.39 -20.10 -15.02
CA THR A 95 -46.67 -20.14 -15.74
C THR A 95 -47.25 -21.54 -15.58
N THR A 96 -48.19 -21.70 -14.65
CA THR A 96 -49.02 -22.90 -14.57
C THR A 96 -49.96 -22.87 -15.78
N SER A 97 -49.69 -23.75 -16.75
CA SER A 97 -50.63 -24.05 -17.83
C SER A 97 -51.79 -24.84 -17.23
N ARG A 98 -52.92 -24.17 -16.98
CA ARG A 98 -54.20 -24.86 -16.79
C ARG A 98 -54.81 -25.02 -18.18
N ASN A 99 -54.67 -26.22 -18.73
CA ASN A 99 -55.50 -26.66 -19.84
C ASN A 99 -56.90 -26.96 -19.27
N LEU A 100 -57.88 -26.19 -19.69
CA LEU A 100 -59.29 -26.54 -19.72
C LEU A 100 -59.71 -26.56 -21.19
#